data_AF-A0A1G0YAB6-F1
#
_entry.id   AF-A0A1G0YAB6-F1
#
_cell.length_a   1.000
_cell.length_b   1.000
_cell.length_c   1.000
_cell.angle_alpha   90.00
_cell.angle_beta   90.00
_cell.angle_gamma   90.00
#
_symmetry.space_group_name_H-M   'P 1'
#
loop_
_entity.id
_entity.type
_entity.pdbx_description
1 polymer ?
#
loop_
_entity_poly.entity_id
_entity_poly.type
_entity_poly.pdbx_seq_one_letter_code
_entity_poly.pdbx_strand_id
1 'polypeptide(L)'
;MKIILSIALAIACLGCNEPNPQNGDLDANAAKAALLDLMRSQTSPFEGADSTRFEKIGVAEEGEGKLRWGAFTIDLVQKTYSADVVADTAFWSYQGRFLVDPSGRWKAENFSKRHGSK
;
A
#
# COMPACT_ATOMS: atom_id res chain seq x y z
N MET A 1 51.22 39.98 -9.71
CA MET A 1 51.05 38.91 -10.72
C MET A 1 50.90 37.58 -10.02
N LYS A 2 49.67 37.06 -9.94
CA LYS A 2 49.35 35.66 -9.60
C LYS A 2 48.00 35.34 -10.26
N ILE A 3 47.95 34.16 -10.85
CA ILE A 3 47.06 33.73 -11.91
C ILE A 3 45.68 33.32 -11.36
N ILE A 4 44.69 33.55 -12.21
CA ILE A 4 43.24 33.28 -12.12
C ILE A 4 42.94 31.83 -11.69
N LEU A 5 41.92 31.63 -10.85
CA LEU A 5 40.95 30.55 -11.08
C LEU A 5 39.58 30.95 -10.54
N SER A 6 38.75 31.46 -11.45
CA SER A 6 37.31 31.62 -11.28
C SER A 6 36.66 30.23 -11.23
N ILE A 7 36.03 29.88 -10.12
CA ILE A 7 34.97 28.86 -10.09
C ILE A 7 33.81 29.44 -9.29
N ALA A 8 33.03 30.28 -9.98
CA ALA A 8 31.63 30.43 -9.64
C ALA A 8 30.92 29.23 -10.28
N LEU A 9 30.62 28.20 -9.48
CA LEU A 9 29.70 27.15 -9.88
C LEU A 9 28.46 27.26 -8.98
N ALA A 10 27.54 28.10 -9.42
CA ALA A 10 26.16 28.04 -8.98
C ALA A 10 25.56 26.72 -9.50
N ILE A 11 25.43 25.72 -8.62
CA ILE A 11 24.45 24.65 -8.82
C ILE A 11 23.28 24.99 -7.92
N ALA A 12 22.32 25.69 -8.53
CA ALA A 12 20.94 25.66 -8.10
C ALA A 12 20.45 24.21 -8.19
N CYS A 13 20.46 23.48 -7.08
CA CYS A 13 19.46 22.44 -6.90
C CYS A 13 18.17 23.17 -6.53
N LEU A 14 17.48 23.58 -7.60
CA LEU A 14 16.04 23.79 -7.65
C LEU A 14 15.34 22.85 -6.66
N GLY A 15 14.58 23.45 -5.75
CA GLY A 15 13.55 22.79 -4.97
C GLY A 15 13.92 21.40 -4.47
N CYS A 16 14.45 21.32 -3.25
CA CYS A 16 13.78 20.41 -2.32
C CYS A 16 12.34 20.92 -2.20
N ASN A 17 11.49 20.58 -3.18
CA ASN A 17 10.12 20.22 -2.88
C ASN A 17 10.31 19.14 -1.82
N GLU A 18 10.28 19.54 -0.54
CA GLU A 18 9.75 18.63 0.45
C GLU A 18 8.52 18.05 -0.21
N PRO A 19 8.42 16.73 -0.44
CA PRO A 19 7.14 16.17 -0.83
C PRO A 19 6.23 16.54 0.32
N ASN A 20 5.48 17.62 0.13
CA ASN A 20 4.42 18.00 1.01
C ASN A 20 3.51 16.78 1.01
N PRO A 21 3.46 15.97 2.08
CA PRO A 21 2.60 14.81 2.13
C PRO A 21 1.19 15.31 2.44
N GLN A 22 0.73 16.33 1.71
CA GLN A 22 -0.65 16.73 1.67
C GLN A 22 -1.38 15.65 0.86
N ASN A 23 -1.78 14.59 1.56
CA ASN A 23 -2.82 13.65 1.15
C ASN A 23 -2.73 13.24 -0.32
N GLY A 24 -1.64 12.57 -0.73
CA GLY A 24 -1.64 11.90 -2.02
C GLY A 24 -2.84 10.95 -2.07
N ASP A 25 -3.70 11.09 -3.07
CA ASP A 25 -4.82 10.18 -3.26
C ASP A 25 -4.33 8.73 -3.24
N LEU A 26 -5.12 7.85 -2.63
CA LEU A 26 -4.75 6.44 -2.55
C LEU A 26 -4.79 5.86 -3.98
N ASP A 27 -3.62 5.51 -4.51
CA ASP A 27 -3.50 4.82 -5.80
C ASP A 27 -3.31 3.29 -5.63
N ALA A 28 -3.34 2.56 -6.75
CA ALA A 28 -3.20 1.11 -6.77
C ALA A 28 -1.88 0.60 -6.18
N ASN A 29 -0.77 1.31 -6.42
CA ASN A 29 0.55 0.93 -5.93
C ASN A 29 0.65 1.18 -4.43
N ALA A 30 0.17 2.32 -3.94
CA ALA A 30 0.11 2.66 -2.53
C ALA A 30 -0.79 1.69 -1.75
N ALA A 31 -1.96 1.34 -2.30
CA ALA A 31 -2.86 0.36 -1.69
C ALA A 31 -2.22 -1.04 -1.61
N LYS A 32 -1.60 -1.51 -2.70
CA LYS A 32 -0.89 -2.79 -2.72
C LYS A 32 0.28 -2.81 -1.72
N ALA A 33 1.09 -1.75 -1.69
CA ALA A 33 2.21 -1.63 -0.76
C ALA A 33 1.73 -1.66 0.70
N ALA A 34 0.69 -0.89 1.04
CA ALA A 34 0.11 -0.84 2.37
C ALA A 34 -0.45 -2.20 2.83
N LEU A 35 -1.07 -2.97 1.93
CA LEU A 35 -1.55 -4.31 2.22
C LEU A 35 -0.41 -5.31 2.38
N LEU A 36 0.63 -5.25 1.53
CA LEU A 36 1.84 -6.08 1.69
C LEU A 36 2.52 -5.83 3.03
N ASP A 37 2.65 -4.56 3.43
CA ASP A 37 3.21 -4.19 4.73
C ASP A 37 2.33 -4.70 5.89
N LEU A 38 1.01 -4.63 5.76
CA LEU A 38 0.10 -5.25 6.73
C LEU A 38 0.33 -6.77 6.81
N MET A 39 0.44 -7.47 5.66
CA MET A 39 0.70 -8.91 5.61
C MET A 39 2.04 -9.29 6.27
N ARG A 40 3.07 -8.45 6.12
CA ARG A 40 4.43 -8.69 6.66
C ARG A 40 4.57 -8.33 8.13
N SER A 41 3.81 -7.34 8.62
CA SER A 41 3.97 -6.77 9.97
C SER A 41 3.30 -7.57 11.08
N GLN A 42 2.41 -8.51 10.74
CA GLN A 42 1.78 -9.41 11.71
C GLN A 42 2.15 -10.86 11.39
N THR A 43 2.27 -11.70 12.42
CA THR A 43 2.67 -13.10 12.24
C THR A 43 1.61 -13.93 11.48
N SER A 44 0.34 -13.51 11.45
CA SER A 44 -0.72 -14.07 10.58
C SER A 44 -1.99 -13.18 10.51
N PRO A 45 -1.95 -12.00 9.84
CA PRO A 45 -3.15 -11.16 9.69
C PRO A 45 -4.14 -11.78 8.71
N PHE A 46 -3.64 -12.58 7.76
CA PHE A 46 -4.41 -13.27 6.74
C PHE A 46 -4.03 -14.74 6.79
N GLU A 47 -4.77 -15.52 7.59
CA GLU A 47 -4.52 -16.95 7.78
C GLU A 47 -4.47 -17.68 6.44
N GLY A 48 -3.32 -18.29 6.12
CA GLY A 48 -3.08 -19.00 4.86
C GLY A 48 -2.70 -18.12 3.66
N ALA A 49 -2.53 -16.81 3.82
CA ALA A 49 -2.02 -15.94 2.76
C ALA A 49 -0.49 -15.77 2.84
N ASP A 50 0.19 -16.03 1.73
CA ASP A 50 1.65 -15.84 1.60
C ASP A 50 1.99 -14.50 0.92
N SER A 51 2.56 -13.57 1.69
CA SER A 51 2.94 -12.24 1.19
C SER A 51 3.88 -12.28 -0.03
N THR A 52 4.78 -13.27 -0.12
CA THR A 52 5.72 -13.43 -1.24
C THR A 52 5.00 -13.82 -2.53
N ARG A 53 3.96 -14.66 -2.41
CA ARG A 53 3.09 -15.01 -3.53
C ARG A 53 2.29 -13.79 -3.98
N PHE A 54 1.71 -13.05 -3.04
CA PHE A 54 0.89 -11.86 -3.32
C PHE A 54 1.69 -10.72 -3.97
N GLU A 55 2.96 -10.55 -3.61
CA GLU A 55 3.85 -9.54 -4.22
C GLU A 55 3.97 -9.70 -5.74
N LYS A 56 3.99 -10.95 -6.22
CA LYS A 56 4.08 -11.31 -7.65
C LYS A 56 2.74 -11.19 -8.39
N ILE A 57 1.63 -11.01 -7.69
CA ILE A 57 0.31 -10.88 -8.30
C ILE A 57 0.13 -9.44 -8.80
N GLY A 58 -0.28 -9.30 -10.06
CA GLY A 58 -0.67 -8.03 -10.65
C GLY A 58 -1.99 -7.52 -10.07
N VAL A 59 -2.16 -6.20 -10.06
CA VAL A 59 -3.43 -5.57 -9.70
C VAL A 59 -4.27 -5.44 -10.98
N ALA A 60 -5.52 -5.87 -10.93
CA ALA A 60 -6.49 -5.70 -12.01
C ALA A 60 -7.50 -4.62 -11.64
N GLU A 61 -7.88 -3.77 -12.58
CA GLU A 61 -8.97 -2.81 -12.39
C GLU A 61 -10.31 -3.50 -12.66
N GLU A 62 -11.28 -3.33 -11.77
CA GLU A 62 -12.65 -3.87 -11.92
C GLU A 62 -13.68 -2.78 -12.25
N GLY A 63 -13.29 -1.52 -12.17
CA GLY A 63 -14.15 -0.37 -12.44
C GLY A 63 -13.56 0.91 -11.84
N GLU A 64 -14.29 2.02 -11.94
CA GLU A 64 -13.81 3.32 -11.45
C GLU A 64 -13.46 3.26 -9.96
N GLY A 65 -12.18 3.43 -9.65
CA GLY A 65 -11.65 3.39 -8.29
C GLY A 65 -11.69 2.01 -7.62
N LYS A 66 -12.01 0.93 -8.34
CA LYS A 66 -12.10 -0.42 -7.78
C LYS A 66 -11.04 -1.34 -8.38
N LEU A 67 -10.32 -2.03 -7.51
CA LEU A 67 -9.23 -2.92 -7.88
C LEU A 67 -9.44 -4.31 -7.31
N ARG A 68 -8.91 -5.30 -8.02
CA ARG A 68 -8.75 -6.66 -7.54
C ARG A 68 -7.28 -7.04 -7.52
N TRP A 69 -6.86 -7.64 -6.42
CA TRP A 69 -5.50 -8.10 -6.23
C TRP A 69 -5.51 -9.41 -5.44
N GLY A 70 -5.39 -10.53 -6.15
CA GLY A 70 -5.50 -11.86 -5.56
C GLY A 70 -6.87 -12.06 -4.86
N ALA A 71 -6.83 -12.25 -3.54
CA ALA A 71 -8.01 -12.38 -2.69
C ALA A 71 -8.65 -11.04 -2.27
N PHE A 72 -7.99 -9.91 -2.58
CA PHE A 72 -8.43 -8.58 -2.15
C PHE A 72 -9.29 -7.90 -3.21
N THR A 73 -10.38 -7.28 -2.75
CA THR A 73 -11.11 -6.23 -3.46
C THR A 73 -10.82 -4.91 -2.74
N ILE A 74 -10.41 -3.89 -3.49
CA ILE A 74 -9.97 -2.59 -2.98
C ILE A 74 -10.86 -1.51 -3.59
N ASP A 75 -11.33 -0.59 -2.76
CA ASP A 75 -12.04 0.62 -3.18
C ASP A 75 -11.18 1.84 -2.80
N LEU A 76 -10.56 2.46 -3.82
CA LEU A 76 -9.66 3.60 -3.68
C LEU A 76 -10.40 4.87 -3.22
N VAL A 77 -11.65 5.03 -3.67
CA VAL A 77 -12.49 6.20 -3.36
C VAL A 77 -12.93 6.14 -1.90
N GLN A 78 -13.44 4.98 -1.48
CA GLN A 78 -13.87 4.74 -0.10
C GLN A 78 -12.68 4.48 0.85
N LYS A 79 -11.48 4.26 0.31
CA LYS A 79 -10.27 3.92 1.07
C LYS A 79 -10.50 2.69 1.96
N THR A 80 -11.13 1.66 1.39
CA THR A 80 -11.42 0.40 2.07
C THR A 80 -10.97 -0.81 1.25
N TYR A 81 -10.87 -1.96 1.91
CA TYR A 81 -10.69 -3.24 1.24
C TYR A 81 -11.47 -4.34 1.93
N SER A 82 -11.74 -5.41 1.17
CA SER A 82 -12.19 -6.69 1.69
C SER A 82 -11.28 -7.80 1.16
N ALA A 83 -11.10 -8.87 1.92
CA ALA A 83 -10.33 -10.03 1.47
C ALA A 83 -10.96 -11.32 1.93
N ASP A 84 -11.04 -12.28 1.02
CA ASP A 84 -11.61 -13.60 1.27
C ASP A 84 -10.53 -14.66 1.04
N VAL A 85 -9.98 -15.19 2.13
CA VAL A 85 -8.82 -16.10 2.13
C VAL A 85 -9.28 -17.51 2.53
N VAL A 86 -9.02 -18.48 1.66
CA VAL A 86 -9.28 -19.90 1.90
C VAL A 86 -7.98 -20.58 2.30
N ALA A 87 -7.97 -21.28 3.43
CA ALA A 87 -6.84 -22.03 3.94
C ALA A 87 -7.32 -23.41 4.42
N ASP A 88 -6.87 -24.47 3.76
CA ASP A 88 -7.27 -25.86 4.00
C ASP A 88 -8.81 -26.04 4.07
N THR A 89 -9.36 -26.23 5.28
CA THR A 89 -10.80 -26.41 5.54
C THR A 89 -11.48 -25.16 6.11
N ALA A 90 -10.75 -24.05 6.23
CA ALA A 90 -11.20 -22.80 6.82
C ALA A 90 -11.31 -21.69 5.78
N PHE A 91 -12.26 -20.79 6.02
CA PHE A 91 -12.44 -19.57 5.27
C PHE A 91 -12.37 -18.36 6.20
N TRP A 92 -11.63 -17.35 5.78
CA TRP A 92 -11.47 -16.11 6.51
C TRP A 92 -11.86 -14.93 5.65
N SER A 93 -12.79 -14.12 6.15
CA SER A 93 -13.19 -12.86 5.52
C SER A 93 -12.69 -11.69 6.35
N TYR A 94 -12.04 -10.75 5.68
CA TYR A 94 -11.44 -9.57 6.27
C TYR A 94 -12.07 -8.32 5.69
N GLN A 95 -12.23 -7.29 6.52
CA GLN A 95 -12.50 -5.94 6.06
C GLN A 95 -11.56 -4.98 6.76
N GLY A 96 -11.10 -4.00 5.99
CA GLY A 96 -10.16 -3.02 6.49
C GLY A 96 -10.24 -1.70 5.74
N ARG A 97 -9.39 -0.78 6.19
CA ARG A 97 -9.31 0.60 5.69
C ARG A 97 -7.87 1.02 5.47
N PHE A 98 -7.70 2.04 4.64
CA PHE A 98 -6.43 2.71 4.45
C PHE A 98 -6.39 4.03 5.23
N LEU A 99 -5.28 4.27 5.91
CA LEU A 99 -5.02 5.46 6.71
C LEU A 99 -3.65 6.02 6.33
N VAL A 100 -3.46 7.32 6.45
CA VAL A 100 -2.14 7.94 6.33
C VAL A 100 -1.51 8.00 7.73
N ASP A 101 -0.29 7.46 7.87
CA ASP A 101 0.47 7.54 9.12
C ASP A 101 1.07 8.95 9.33
N PRO A 102 1.62 9.28 10.51
CA PRO A 102 2.23 10.59 10.75
C PRO A 102 3.42 10.93 9.84
N SER A 103 4.00 9.95 9.13
CA SER A 103 5.06 10.15 8.14
C SER A 103 4.53 10.44 6.74
N GLY A 104 3.20 10.47 6.56
CA GLY A 104 2.58 10.69 5.26
C GLY A 104 2.44 9.42 4.42
N ARG A 105 2.71 8.23 4.96
CA ARG A 105 2.63 6.96 4.23
C ARG A 105 1.28 6.29 4.43
N TRP A 106 0.75 5.69 3.37
CA TRP A 106 -0.45 4.87 3.43
C TRP A 106 -0.18 3.57 4.20
N LYS A 107 -1.09 3.22 5.11
CA LYS A 107 -1.10 1.99 5.91
C LYS A 107 -2.48 1.34 5.82
N ALA A 108 -2.51 0.01 5.74
CA ALA A 108 -3.74 -0.77 5.85
C ALA A 108 -3.97 -1.25 7.29
N GLU A 109 -5.22 -1.29 7.72
CA GLU A 109 -5.65 -1.77 9.02
C GLU A 109 -6.89 -2.66 8.86
N ASN A 110 -6.91 -3.84 9.50
CA ASN A 110 -8.10 -4.68 9.62
C ASN A 110 -9.02 -4.12 10.72
N PHE A 111 -10.32 -3.97 10.44
CA PHE A 111 -11.32 -3.66 11.46
C PHE A 111 -12.35 -4.79 11.65
N SER A 112 -12.39 -5.77 10.76
CA SER A 112 -13.26 -6.94 10.86
C SER A 112 -12.52 -8.19 10.38
N LYS A 113 -12.62 -9.28 11.14
CA LYS A 113 -12.14 -10.63 10.78
C LYS A 113 -13.26 -11.61 11.13
N ARG A 114 -13.70 -12.40 10.16
CA ARG A 114 -14.70 -13.45 10.33
C ARG A 114 -14.12 -14.79 9.91
N HIS A 115 -14.45 -15.84 10.66
CA HIS A 115 -14.07 -17.21 10.40
C HIS A 115 -15.32 -18.01 10.02
N GLY A 116 -15.22 -18.82 8.97
CA GLY A 116 -16.18 -19.87 8.65
C GLY A 116 -15.46 -21.20 8.47
N SER A 117 -16.10 -22.29 8.91
CA SER A 117 -15.73 -23.64 8.51
C SER A 117 -16.50 -24.04 7.26
N LYS A 118 -15.84 -24.73 6.33
CA LYS A 118 -16.48 -25.32 5.16
C LYS A 118 -17.38 -26.50 5.55
#